data_AF-A0A951SM86-F1
#
_entry.id   AF-A0A951SM86-F1
#
_cell.length_a   1.000
_cell.length_b   1.000
_cell.length_c   1.000
_cell.angle_alpha   90.00
_cell.angle_beta   90.00
_cell.angle_gamma   90.00
#
_symmetry.space_group_name_H-M   'P 1'
#
loop_
_entity.id
_entity.type
_entity.pdbx_description
1 polymer ?
#
loop_
_entity_poly.entity_id
_entity_poly.type
_entity_poly.pdbx_seq_one_letter_code
_entity_poly.pdbx_strand_id
1 'polypeptide(L)' 'MALTPESPTREVARQLEGIDFPCDKQKLVEYARRKGANQDTVSVLEQLPNERYTSMADVFKGIGMENQ' A
#
# COMPACT_ATOMS: atom_id res chain seq x y z
N MET A 1 24.54 9.73 11.48
CA MET A 1 24.18 9.13 10.18
C MET A 1 22.69 9.25 10.02
N ALA A 2 22.23 10.13 9.13
CA ALA A 2 20.81 10.38 8.88
C ALA A 2 20.25 9.29 7.98
N LEU A 3 19.48 8.38 8.57
CA LEU A 3 18.52 7.56 7.86
C LEU A 3 17.17 7.97 8.42
N THR A 4 16.57 9.02 7.87
CA THR A 4 15.12 9.04 7.76
C THR A 4 14.81 8.02 6.68
N PRO A 5 14.39 6.78 7.00
CA PRO A 5 13.91 5.91 5.95
C PRO A 5 12.70 6.60 5.35
N GLU A 6 12.76 6.89 4.06
CA GLU A 6 11.60 7.26 3.29
C GLU A 6 10.54 6.19 3.56
N SER A 7 9.47 6.58 4.26
CA SER A 7 8.53 5.62 4.84
C SER A 7 7.95 4.74 3.73
N PRO A 8 7.84 3.40 3.92
CA PRO A 8 7.28 2.50 2.91
C PRO A 8 5.91 2.98 2.43
N THR A 9 5.16 3.66 3.28
CA THR A 9 3.91 4.35 2.99
C THR A 9 4.00 5.40 1.87
N ARG A 10 5.07 6.20 1.76
CA ARG A 10 5.17 7.20 0.68
C ARG A 10 5.38 6.52 -0.67
N GLU A 11 6.12 5.43 -0.68
CA GLU A 11 6.32 4.61 -1.88
C GLU A 11 5.02 3.91 -2.27
N VAL A 12 4.32 3.30 -1.30
CA VAL A 12 2.96 2.76 -1.49
C VAL A 12 2.03 3.85 -2.04
N ALA A 13 2.06 5.04 -1.45
CA ALA A 13 1.22 6.18 -1.85
C ALA A 13 1.43 6.53 -3.34
N ARG A 14 2.70 6.70 -3.72
CA ARG A 14 3.10 7.06 -5.08
C ARG A 14 2.86 5.94 -6.09
N GLN A 15 2.98 4.69 -5.65
CA GLN A 15 2.76 3.53 -6.50
C GLN A 15 1.28 3.30 -6.75
N LEU A 16 0.44 3.47 -5.73
CA LEU A 16 -1.01 3.36 -5.80
C LEU A 16 -1.70 4.62 -6.34
N GLU A 17 -0.97 5.72 -6.51
CA GLU A 17 -1.46 6.93 -7.16
C GLU A 17 -1.96 6.62 -8.58
N GLY A 18 -3.24 6.92 -8.83
CA GLY A 18 -3.91 6.66 -10.11
C GLY A 18 -4.56 5.28 -10.25
N ILE A 19 -4.68 4.49 -9.17
CA ILE A 19 -5.51 3.28 -9.19
C ILE A 19 -7.00 3.65 -9.27
N ASP A 20 -7.75 2.95 -10.14
CA ASP A 20 -9.20 3.03 -10.17
C ASP A 20 -9.80 2.30 -8.97
N PHE A 21 -10.36 3.08 -8.04
CA PHE A 21 -11.19 2.57 -6.96
C PHE A 21 -12.64 2.39 -7.43
N PRO A 22 -13.36 1.33 -7.00
CA PRO A 22 -12.98 0.37 -5.96
C PRO A 22 -12.05 -0.75 -6.44
N CYS A 23 -11.11 -1.12 -5.57
CA CYS A 23 -10.19 -2.24 -5.79
C CYS A 23 -10.14 -3.18 -4.57
N ASP A 24 -9.95 -4.47 -4.82
CA ASP A 24 -9.82 -5.48 -3.78
C ASP A 24 -8.33 -5.70 -3.43
N LYS A 25 -8.03 -6.35 -2.30
CA LYS A 25 -6.65 -6.65 -1.86
C LYS A 25 -5.76 -7.21 -2.97
N GLN A 26 -6.27 -8.19 -3.74
CA GLN A 26 -5.51 -8.78 -4.85
C GLN A 26 -5.12 -7.76 -5.91
N LYS A 27 -6.03 -6.83 -6.25
CA LYS A 27 -5.74 -5.76 -7.21
C LYS A 27 -4.67 -4.81 -6.66
N LEU A 28 -4.72 -4.49 -5.37
CA LEU A 28 -3.68 -3.67 -4.73
C LEU A 28 -2.31 -4.33 -4.81
N VAL A 29 -2.22 -5.62 -4.46
CA VAL A 29 -0.99 -6.42 -4.52
C VAL A 29 -0.46 -6.49 -5.95
N GLU A 30 -1.33 -6.76 -6.94
CA GLU A 30 -0.93 -6.84 -8.35
C GLU A 30 -0.47 -5.47 -8.89
N TYR A 31 -1.21 -4.40 -8.58
CA TYR A 31 -0.90 -3.04 -9.01
C TYR A 31 0.43 -2.56 -8.41
N ALA A 32 0.64 -2.81 -7.11
CA ALA A 32 1.91 -2.53 -6.44
C ALA A 32 3.06 -3.31 -7.06
N ARG A 33 2.92 -4.63 -7.30
CA ARG A 33 3.94 -5.43 -7.99
C ARG A 33 4.25 -4.89 -9.39
N ARG A 34 3.25 -4.51 -10.20
CA ARG A 34 3.47 -3.94 -11.53
C ARG A 34 4.23 -2.61 -11.50
N LYS A 35 4.00 -1.79 -10.47
CA LYS A 35 4.69 -0.51 -10.26
C LYS A 35 6.12 -0.66 -9.71
N GLY A 36 6.55 -1.89 -9.40
CA GLY A 36 7.86 -2.16 -8.83
C GLY A 36 7.90 -1.97 -7.30
N ALA A 37 6.79 -2.23 -6.62
CA ALA A 37 6.77 -2.26 -5.16
C ALA A 37 7.81 -3.23 -4.61
N ASN A 38 8.54 -2.79 -3.58
CA ASN A 38 9.46 -3.65 -2.88
C ASN A 38 8.70 -4.78 -2.17
N GLN A 39 9.41 -5.87 -1.89
CA GLN A 39 8.84 -7.08 -1.29
C GLN A 39 8.22 -6.81 0.09
N ASP A 40 8.77 -5.88 0.87
CA ASP A 40 8.16 -5.38 2.11
C ASP A 40 6.77 -4.76 1.86
N THR A 41 6.65 -3.90 0.85
CA THR A 41 5.37 -3.25 0.51
C THR A 41 4.33 -4.28 0.08
N VAL A 42 4.74 -5.22 -0.78
CA VAL A 42 3.87 -6.31 -1.23
C VAL A 42 3.44 -7.18 -0.05
N SER A 43 4.36 -7.54 0.84
CA SER A 43 4.09 -8.36 2.02
C SER A 43 3.10 -7.69 2.98
N VAL A 44 3.21 -6.37 3.16
CA VAL A 44 2.26 -5.58 3.95
C VAL A 44 0.87 -5.55 3.27
N LEU A 45 0.81 -5.38 1.95
CA LEU A 45 -0.44 -5.45 1.18
C LEU A 45 -1.07 -6.85 1.21
N GLU A 46 -0.28 -7.91 1.28
CA GLU A 46 -0.79 -9.29 1.38
C GLU A 46 -1.37 -9.60 2.77
N GLN A 47 -0.83 -8.97 3.82
CA GLN A 47 -1.31 -9.05 5.21
C GLN A 47 -2.61 -8.27 5.44
N LEU A 48 -3.01 -7.43 4.48
CA LEU A 48 -4.29 -6.73 4.54
C LEU A 48 -5.48 -7.69 4.69
N PRO A 49 -6.54 -7.27 5.41
CA PRO A 49 -7.82 -7.97 5.35
C PRO A 49 -8.34 -7.97 3.92
N ASN A 50 -9.09 -9.01 3.57
CA ASN A 50 -9.63 -9.17 2.23
C ASN A 50 -10.90 -8.32 2.08
N GLU A 51 -10.72 -6.99 2.13
CA GLU A 51 -11.77 -5.99 2.03
C GLU A 51 -11.67 -5.19 0.72
N ARG A 52 -12.73 -4.42 0.45
CA ARG A 52 -12.82 -3.57 -0.72
C ARG A 52 -12.34 -2.17 -0.37
N TYR A 53 -11.17 -1.85 -0.88
CA TYR A 53 -10.56 -0.54 -0.74
C TYR A 53 -11.19 0.41 -1.76
N THR A 54 -11.75 1.50 -1.27
CA THR A 54 -12.42 2.51 -2.10
C THR A 54 -11.65 3.81 -2.21
N SER A 55 -10.54 3.95 -1.47
CA SER A 55 -9.70 5.13 -1.44
C SER A 55 -8.33 4.82 -0.86
N MET A 56 -7.35 5.68 -1.14
CA MET A 56 -6.01 5.62 -0.54
C MET A 56 -6.04 5.60 0.99
N ALA A 57 -6.96 6.36 1.60
CA ALA A 57 -7.16 6.37 3.06
C ALA A 57 -7.48 4.98 3.62
N ASP A 58 -8.26 4.18 2.88
CA ASP A 58 -8.65 2.83 3.28
C ASP A 58 -7.45 1.88 3.21
N VAL A 59 -6.60 2.05 2.19
CA VAL A 59 -5.34 1.28 2.07
C VAL A 59 -4.38 1.63 3.21
N PHE A 60 -4.20 2.92 3.52
CA PHE A 60 -3.35 3.36 4.64
C PHE A 60 -3.85 2.83 5.98
N LYS A 61 -5.17 2.81 6.18
CA LYS A 61 -5.79 2.23 7.37
C LYS A 61 -5.55 0.72 7.43
N GLY A 62 -5.72 0.03 6.31
CA GLY A 62 -5.51 -1.41 6.22
C GLY A 62 -4.08 -1.83 6.55
N ILE A 63 -3.07 -1.10 6.06
CA ILE A 63 -1.65 -1.45 6.25
C ILE A 63 -1.15 -1.16 7.67
N GLY A 64 -2.04 -0.78 8.60
CA GLY A 64 -1.71 -0.60 10.01
C GLY A 64 -0.99 0.72 10.32
N MET A 65 -1.23 1.78 9.54
CA MET A 65 -0.87 3.14 9.98
C MET A 65 -1.87 3.66 11.01
N GLU A 66 -1.94 2.98 12.16
CA GLU A 66 -2.51 3.55 13.38
C GLU A 66 -1.43 3.38 14.46
N ASN A 67 -0.79 4.50 14.81
CA ASN A 67 0.36 4.69 15.71
C ASN A 67 1.76 4.70 15.07
N GLN A 68 2.29 5.90 14.79
CA GLN A 68 3.34 6.53 15.60
C GLN A 68 3.30 8.05 15.46
#